data_AF-A0A924HH20-F1
#
_entry.id   AF-A0A924HH20-F1
#
_cell.length_a   1.000
_cell.length_b   1.000
_cell.length_c   1.000
_cell.angle_alpha   90.00
_cell.angle_beta   90.00
_cell.angle_gamma   90.00
#
_symmetry.space_group_name_H-M   'P 1'
#
loop_
_entity.id
_entity.type
_entity.pdbx_description
1 polymer ?
#
loop_
_entity_poly.entity_id
_entity_poly.type
_entity_poly.pdbx_seq_one_letter_code
_entity_poly.pdbx_strand_id
1 'polypeptide(L)'
;MKNKLFTIAIICITIMASCKKESQLVIASKPAESTKDIIVKSGFKWENSKDINFTIDVVDVQYPKTIHVISIYDGDPMLGGNLISKGSATTTVAFKSKIYLPNHISSVYVVGAFPNGSNKTIKLPITKADLSLTISL
;
A
#
# COMPACT_ATOMS: atom_id res chain seq x y z
N MET A 1 -0.33 -10.84 60.53
CA MET A 1 -0.43 -10.14 59.23
C MET A 1 0.90 -9.55 58.71
N LYS A 2 1.95 -9.42 59.52
CA LYS A 2 3.28 -8.91 59.10
C LYS A 2 4.02 -9.79 58.08
N ASN A 3 3.85 -11.11 58.12
CA ASN A 3 4.59 -12.03 57.25
C ASN A 3 4.09 -12.04 55.79
N LYS A 4 2.83 -11.66 55.54
CA LYS A 4 2.26 -11.59 54.17
C LYS A 4 2.70 -10.33 53.43
N LEU A 5 3.01 -9.24 54.15
CA LEU A 5 3.50 -7.99 53.57
C LEU A 5 4.93 -8.16 53.04
N PHE A 6 5.75 -8.95 53.73
CA PHE A 6 7.14 -9.22 53.35
C PHE A 6 7.26 -10.07 52.07
N THR A 7 6.33 -11.01 51.87
CA THR A 7 6.31 -11.87 50.67
C THR A 7 5.91 -11.10 49.41
N ILE A 8 5.00 -10.13 49.53
CA ILE A 8 4.57 -9.27 48.42
C ILE A 8 5.71 -8.32 47.99
N ALA A 9 6.49 -7.81 48.94
CA ALA A 9 7.62 -6.93 48.64
C ALA A 9 8.73 -7.65 47.85
N ILE A 10 8.99 -8.93 48.13
CA ILE A 10 10.02 -9.72 47.43
C ILE A 10 9.61 -10.04 45.98
N ILE A 11 8.31 -10.25 45.73
CA ILE A 11 7.79 -10.52 44.37
C ILE A 11 7.81 -9.28 43.47
N CYS A 12 7.66 -8.08 44.04
CA CYS A 12 7.76 -6.84 43.26
C CYS A 12 9.19 -6.51 42.80
N ILE A 13 10.22 -7.02 43.48
CA ILE A 13 11.62 -6.72 43.15
C ILE A 13 12.10 -7.60 41.98
N THR A 14 11.57 -8.81 41.81
CA THR A 14 12.01 -9.75 40.76
C THR A 14 11.45 -9.42 39.37
N ILE A 15 10.29 -8.74 39.29
CA ILE A 15 9.69 -8.30 38.02
C ILE A 15 10.43 -7.12 37.36
N MET A 16 11.23 -6.35 38.11
CA MET A 16 12.05 -5.27 37.52
C MET A 16 13.38 -5.74 36.93
N ALA A 17 13.82 -6.97 37.25
CA ALA A 17 15.10 -7.50 36.76
C ALA A 17 15.01 -8.20 35.38
N SER A 18 13.80 -8.45 34.86
CA SER A 18 13.58 -9.27 33.65
C SER A 18 13.41 -8.47 32.36
N CYS A 19 14.22 -7.42 32.19
CA CYS A 19 14.39 -6.78 30.89
C CYS A 19 15.82 -6.24 30.73
N LYS A 20 16.82 -7.12 30.83
CA LYS A 20 18.06 -6.86 30.10
C LYS A 20 17.79 -7.13 28.63
N LYS A 21 17.46 -6.06 27.90
CA LYS A 21 17.56 -6.03 26.44
C LYS A 21 19.02 -6.27 26.10
N GLU A 22 19.36 -7.49 25.73
CA GLU A 22 20.65 -7.82 25.11
C GLU A 22 20.79 -6.93 23.89
N SER A 23 21.57 -5.86 24.01
CA SER A 23 21.96 -5.06 22.87
C SER A 23 22.90 -5.95 22.06
N GLN A 24 22.35 -6.68 21.09
CA GLN A 24 23.14 -7.12 19.96
C GLN A 24 23.90 -5.89 19.48
N LEU A 25 25.20 -5.92 19.65
CA LEU A 25 26.12 -5.02 19.00
C LEU A 25 25.96 -5.28 17.51
N VAL A 26 24.96 -4.64 16.90
CA VAL A 26 25.00 -4.33 15.50
C VAL A 26 26.27 -3.50 15.39
N ILE A 27 27.33 -4.11 14.85
CA ILE A 27 28.55 -3.40 14.48
C ILE A 27 28.07 -2.24 13.63
N ALA A 28 28.02 -1.06 14.24
CA ALA A 28 27.64 0.16 13.55
C ALA A 28 28.69 0.30 12.45
N SER A 29 28.26 0.10 11.21
CA SER A 29 29.09 0.45 10.07
C SER A 29 29.48 1.90 10.28
N LYS A 30 30.79 2.16 10.34
CA LYS A 30 31.33 3.51 10.46
C LYS A 30 30.58 4.38 9.43
N PRO A 31 30.02 5.54 9.81
CA PRO A 31 29.37 6.42 8.85
C PRO A 31 30.34 6.71 7.71
N ALA A 32 29.89 6.56 6.46
CA ALA A 32 30.70 6.90 5.30
C ALA A 32 31.08 8.38 5.39
N GLU A 33 32.38 8.69 5.50
CA GLU A 33 32.88 10.07 5.58
C GLU A 33 32.78 10.76 4.20
N SER A 34 32.70 9.98 3.12
CA SER A 34 32.52 10.44 1.76
C SER A 34 31.49 9.61 0.99
N THR A 35 30.83 10.22 0.01
CA THR A 35 29.96 9.52 -0.96
C THR A 35 30.72 8.47 -1.77
N LYS A 36 32.06 8.57 -1.83
CA LYS A 36 32.94 7.57 -2.47
C LYS A 36 33.01 6.25 -1.69
N ASP A 37 32.66 6.25 -0.41
CA ASP A 37 32.73 5.08 0.46
C ASP A 37 31.42 4.28 0.47
N ILE A 38 30.41 4.71 -0.29
CA ILE A 38 29.12 4.03 -0.39
C ILE A 38 29.29 2.76 -1.24
N ILE A 39 29.29 1.60 -0.56
CA ILE A 39 29.30 0.29 -1.22
C ILE A 39 27.86 -0.10 -1.54
N VAL A 40 27.48 0.03 -2.82
CA VAL A 40 26.16 -0.39 -3.33
C VAL A 40 26.17 -1.89 -3.55
N LYS A 41 25.27 -2.62 -2.86
CA LYS A 41 25.09 -4.06 -3.09
C LYS A 41 24.57 -4.32 -4.50
N SER A 42 25.01 -5.41 -5.11
CA SER A 42 24.46 -5.88 -6.39
C SER A 42 22.94 -6.03 -6.30
N GLY A 43 22.22 -5.52 -7.30
CA GLY A 43 20.75 -5.54 -7.35
C GLY A 43 20.04 -4.35 -6.68
N PHE A 44 20.77 -3.41 -6.06
CA PHE A 44 20.16 -2.18 -5.55
C PHE A 44 19.63 -1.32 -6.71
N LYS A 45 18.35 -0.96 -6.66
CA LYS A 45 17.72 -0.04 -7.61
C LYS A 45 17.57 1.32 -6.96
N TRP A 46 18.18 2.33 -7.57
CA TRP A 46 18.04 3.73 -7.16
C TRP A 46 16.66 4.30 -7.49
N GLU A 47 15.96 3.71 -8.46
CA GLU A 47 14.61 4.07 -8.84
C GLU A 47 13.63 3.79 -7.70
N ASN A 48 12.95 4.82 -7.21
CA ASN A 48 12.02 4.75 -6.08
C ASN A 48 10.55 4.65 -6.51
N SER A 49 10.34 4.44 -7.80
CA SER A 49 9.07 4.50 -8.49
C SER A 49 9.01 3.46 -9.61
N LYS A 50 7.83 3.32 -10.19
CA LYS A 50 7.55 2.44 -11.31
C LYS A 50 6.40 3.01 -12.14
N ASP A 51 6.52 2.88 -13.45
CA ASP A 51 5.44 3.15 -14.38
C ASP A 51 4.49 1.95 -14.43
N ILE A 52 3.20 2.19 -14.20
CA ILE A 52 2.14 1.18 -14.30
C ILE A 52 1.09 1.63 -15.33
N ASN A 53 0.82 0.79 -16.31
CA ASN A 53 -0.24 0.98 -17.29
C ASN A 53 -1.51 0.27 -16.83
N PHE A 54 -2.59 1.00 -16.68
CA PHE A 54 -3.91 0.49 -16.34
C PHE A 54 -4.81 0.47 -17.57
N THR A 55 -5.50 -0.65 -17.77
CA THR A 55 -6.63 -0.78 -18.69
C THR A 55 -7.83 -1.30 -17.90
N ILE A 56 -8.90 -0.51 -17.83
CA ILE A 56 -10.09 -0.83 -17.06
C ILE A 56 -11.29 -0.88 -18.01
N ASP A 57 -11.81 -2.08 -18.20
CA ASP A 57 -13.01 -2.36 -18.98
C ASP A 57 -14.25 -2.34 -18.08
N VAL A 58 -15.38 -1.89 -18.62
CA VAL A 58 -16.65 -1.87 -17.90
C VAL A 58 -17.64 -2.80 -18.58
N VAL A 59 -18.35 -3.61 -17.79
CA VAL A 59 -19.47 -4.42 -18.25
C VAL A 59 -20.74 -3.93 -17.54
N ASP A 60 -21.68 -3.40 -18.31
CA ASP A 60 -22.99 -2.99 -17.81
C ASP A 60 -24.07 -3.37 -18.84
N VAL A 61 -25.01 -4.23 -18.43
CA VAL A 61 -26.14 -4.68 -19.26
C VAL A 61 -27.32 -3.71 -19.23
N GLN A 62 -27.46 -2.91 -18.17
CA GLN A 62 -28.53 -1.94 -18.01
C GLN A 62 -28.23 -0.63 -18.75
N TYR A 63 -26.96 -0.19 -18.75
CA TYR A 63 -26.54 1.09 -19.31
C TYR A 63 -25.38 0.96 -20.31
N PRO A 64 -25.51 0.16 -21.38
CA PRO A 64 -24.37 -0.23 -22.21
C PRO A 64 -23.68 0.94 -22.93
N LYS A 65 -24.38 2.04 -23.20
CA LYS A 65 -23.83 3.20 -23.92
C LYS A 65 -23.55 4.40 -23.03
N THR A 66 -23.72 4.26 -21.73
CA THR A 66 -23.55 5.37 -20.79
C THR A 66 -22.11 5.42 -20.29
N ILE A 67 -21.69 6.62 -19.90
CA ILE A 67 -20.36 6.84 -19.32
C ILE A 67 -20.35 6.38 -17.87
N HIS A 68 -19.38 5.54 -17.54
CA HIS A 68 -19.01 5.15 -16.19
C HIS A 68 -17.77 5.92 -15.78
N VAL A 69 -17.72 6.37 -14.53
CA VAL A 69 -16.56 7.10 -14.01
C VAL A 69 -15.65 6.12 -13.29
N ILE A 70 -14.39 6.08 -13.69
CA ILE A 70 -13.37 5.21 -13.10
C ILE A 70 -12.38 6.07 -12.31
N SER A 71 -12.13 5.69 -11.07
CA SER A 71 -11.22 6.39 -10.16
C SER A 71 -10.22 5.39 -9.56
N ILE A 72 -8.94 5.71 -9.56
CA ILE A 72 -7.85 4.88 -9.04
C ILE A 72 -7.24 5.59 -7.83
N TYR A 73 -7.13 4.87 -6.72
CA TYR A 73 -6.62 5.37 -5.44
C TYR A 73 -5.38 4.60 -4.97
N ASP A 74 -4.48 5.27 -4.24
CA ASP A 74 -3.25 4.67 -3.67
C ASP A 74 -3.49 3.88 -2.37
N GLY A 75 -4.68 4.02 -1.80
CA GLY A 75 -5.15 3.35 -0.61
C GLY A 75 -6.68 3.20 -0.65
N ASP A 76 -7.25 2.64 0.40
CA ASP A 76 -8.70 2.46 0.48
C ASP A 76 -9.39 3.84 0.58
N PRO A 77 -10.27 4.21 -0.38
CA PRO A 77 -10.94 5.51 -0.37
C PRO A 77 -11.82 5.73 0.88
N MET A 78 -12.33 4.66 1.51
CA MET A 78 -13.10 4.77 2.75
C MET A 78 -12.23 5.04 3.98
N LEU A 79 -10.93 4.74 3.89
CA LEU A 79 -9.94 4.95 4.95
C LEU A 79 -9.01 6.15 4.67
N GLY A 80 -9.39 7.01 3.72
CA GLY A 80 -8.62 8.22 3.38
C GLY A 80 -7.54 8.03 2.31
N GLY A 81 -7.65 7.01 1.46
CA GLY A 81 -6.80 6.86 0.29
C GLY A 81 -6.89 8.05 -0.66
N ASN A 82 -5.77 8.40 -1.30
CA ASN A 82 -5.68 9.54 -2.21
C ASN A 82 -6.04 9.13 -3.63
N LEU A 83 -6.77 10.01 -4.32
CA LEU A 83 -7.07 9.85 -5.74
C LEU A 83 -5.81 10.08 -6.56
N ILE A 84 -5.40 9.09 -7.35
CA ILE A 84 -4.23 9.17 -8.22
C ILE A 84 -4.62 9.50 -9.66
N SER A 85 -5.69 8.87 -10.15
CA SER A 85 -6.14 9.03 -11.53
C SER A 85 -7.64 8.88 -11.60
N LYS A 86 -8.27 9.65 -12.49
CA LYS A 86 -9.70 9.59 -12.74
C LYS A 86 -9.97 9.72 -14.24
N GLY A 87 -10.98 9.02 -14.72
CA GLY A 87 -11.41 9.10 -16.10
C GLY A 87 -12.76 8.46 -16.31
N SER A 88 -13.06 8.15 -17.57
CA SER A 88 -14.30 7.54 -17.98
C SER A 88 -14.05 6.28 -18.80
N ALA A 89 -15.01 5.35 -18.71
CA ALA A 89 -15.10 4.18 -19.56
C ALA A 89 -16.55 3.98 -20.00
N THR A 90 -16.74 3.29 -21.12
CA THR A 90 -18.05 2.76 -21.56
C THR A 90 -17.88 1.26 -21.79
N THR A 91 -18.97 0.53 -22.11
CA THR A 91 -18.84 -0.91 -22.43
C THR A 91 -18.04 -1.20 -23.71
N THR A 92 -17.78 -0.19 -24.53
CA THR A 92 -17.00 -0.32 -25.78
C THR A 92 -15.65 0.39 -25.74
N VAL A 93 -15.43 1.26 -24.76
CA VAL A 93 -14.22 2.07 -24.64
C VAL A 93 -13.67 1.94 -23.22
N ALA A 94 -12.55 1.25 -23.10
CA ALA A 94 -11.84 1.07 -21.85
C ALA A 94 -11.20 2.38 -21.35
N PHE A 95 -11.13 2.54 -20.03
CA PHE A 95 -10.31 3.57 -19.42
C PHE A 95 -8.84 3.12 -19.42
N LYS A 96 -7.97 3.90 -20.05
CA LYS A 96 -6.52 3.63 -20.10
C LYS A 96 -5.75 4.77 -19.44
N SER A 97 -4.85 4.45 -18.52
CA SER A 97 -4.03 5.45 -17.83
C SER A 97 -2.66 4.91 -17.51
N LYS A 98 -1.62 5.72 -17.74
CA LYS A 98 -0.24 5.43 -17.32
C LYS A 98 0.06 6.24 -16.07
N ILE A 99 0.37 5.56 -14.97
CA ILE A 99 0.55 6.18 -13.65
C ILE A 99 1.95 5.85 -13.14
N TYR A 100 2.65 6.89 -12.67
CA TYR A 100 3.92 6.77 -11.98
C TYR A 100 3.67 6.60 -10.49
N LEU A 101 4.02 5.43 -9.95
CA LEU A 101 3.74 5.08 -8.55
C LEU A 101 5.03 4.84 -7.77
N PRO A 102 5.13 5.31 -6.51
CA PRO A 102 6.19 4.90 -5.60
C PRO A 102 6.30 3.37 -5.44
N ASN A 103 7.53 2.87 -5.32
CA ASN A 103 7.79 1.43 -5.26
C ASN A 103 7.21 0.74 -4.01
N HIS A 104 6.98 1.48 -2.93
CA HIS A 104 6.36 0.96 -1.71
C HIS A 104 4.85 0.70 -1.86
N ILE A 105 4.19 1.27 -2.87
CA ILE A 105 2.79 0.97 -3.15
C ILE A 105 2.70 -0.40 -3.81
N SER A 106 2.08 -1.34 -3.10
CA SER A 106 1.90 -2.72 -3.53
C SER A 106 0.52 -3.01 -4.11
N SER A 107 -0.47 -2.15 -3.85
CA SER A 107 -1.84 -2.28 -4.36
C SER A 107 -2.49 -0.93 -4.55
N VAL A 108 -3.41 -0.85 -5.51
CA VAL A 108 -4.31 0.30 -5.71
C VAL A 108 -5.76 -0.13 -5.54
N TYR A 109 -6.63 0.85 -5.35
CA TYR A 109 -8.08 0.64 -5.29
C TYR A 109 -8.73 1.29 -6.49
N VAL A 110 -9.45 0.48 -7.28
CA VAL A 110 -10.20 0.94 -8.44
C VAL A 110 -11.67 1.06 -8.05
N VAL A 111 -12.23 2.24 -8.19
CA VAL A 111 -13.65 2.52 -7.94
C VAL A 111 -14.32 2.84 -9.28
N GLY A 112 -15.33 2.05 -9.63
CA GLY A 112 -16.24 2.37 -10.73
C GLY A 112 -17.54 2.94 -10.17
N ALA A 113 -17.87 4.17 -10.57
CA ALA A 113 -19.15 4.79 -10.31
C ALA A 113 -20.06 4.63 -11.54
N PHE A 114 -21.20 4.00 -11.32
CA PHE A 114 -22.15 3.65 -12.36
C PHE A 114 -23.26 4.71 -12.50
N PRO A 115 -23.92 4.79 -13.67
CA PRO A 115 -24.98 5.78 -13.93
C PRO A 115 -26.17 5.71 -12.96
N ASN A 116 -26.41 4.56 -12.34
CA ASN A 116 -27.45 4.38 -11.32
C ASN A 116 -27.07 4.94 -9.93
N GLY A 117 -25.89 5.54 -9.79
CA GLY A 117 -25.37 6.08 -8.53
C GLY A 117 -24.70 5.04 -7.63
N SER A 118 -24.65 3.77 -8.03
CA SER A 118 -23.91 2.74 -7.30
C SER A 118 -22.41 2.81 -7.59
N ASN A 119 -21.61 2.40 -6.62
CA ASN A 119 -20.16 2.35 -6.73
C ASN A 119 -19.67 0.93 -6.42
N LYS A 120 -18.67 0.47 -7.16
CA LYS A 120 -17.97 -0.79 -6.88
C LYS A 120 -16.48 -0.53 -6.72
N THR A 121 -15.92 -1.03 -5.64
CA THR A 121 -14.51 -0.88 -5.30
C THR A 121 -13.80 -2.23 -5.41
N ILE A 122 -12.68 -2.27 -6.13
CA ILE A 122 -11.85 -3.46 -6.30
C ILE A 122 -10.42 -3.12 -5.89
N LYS A 123 -9.86 -3.91 -4.98
CA LYS A 123 -8.43 -3.86 -4.65
C LYS A 123 -7.64 -4.63 -5.70
N LEU A 124 -6.65 -3.99 -6.31
CA LEU A 124 -5.83 -4.55 -7.36
C LEU A 124 -4.35 -4.57 -6.93
N PRO A 125 -3.73 -5.75 -6.74
CA PRO A 125 -2.31 -5.85 -6.43
C PRO A 125 -1.45 -5.50 -7.67
N ILE A 126 -0.39 -4.72 -7.46
CA ILE A 126 0.58 -4.35 -8.50
C ILE A 126 1.62 -5.47 -8.61
N THR A 127 1.34 -6.44 -9.48
CA THR A 127 2.24 -7.57 -9.74
C THR A 127 3.09 -7.39 -11.00
N LYS A 128 2.64 -6.55 -11.94
CA LYS A 128 3.23 -6.31 -13.25
C LYS A 128 3.12 -4.83 -13.63
N ALA A 129 3.88 -4.41 -14.64
CA ALA A 129 3.80 -3.06 -15.20
C ALA A 129 2.48 -2.81 -15.94
N ASP A 130 1.91 -3.83 -16.58
CA ASP A 130 0.61 -3.75 -17.25
C ASP A 130 -0.46 -4.47 -16.43
N LEU A 131 -1.50 -3.74 -16.07
CA LEU A 131 -2.64 -4.23 -15.30
C LEU A 131 -3.92 -4.03 -16.09
N SER A 132 -4.69 -5.12 -16.23
CA SER A 132 -6.01 -5.10 -16.87
C SER A 132 -7.06 -5.61 -15.88
N LEU A 133 -8.18 -4.91 -15.79
CA LEU A 133 -9.27 -5.23 -14.90
C LEU A 133 -10.61 -5.00 -15.60
N THR A 134 -11.57 -5.89 -15.38
CA THR A 134 -12.96 -5.66 -15.77
C THR A 134 -13.79 -5.37 -14.54
N ILE A 135 -14.54 -4.27 -14.56
CA ILE A 135 -15.51 -3.94 -13.52
C ILE A 135 -16.92 -4.06 -14.06
N SER A 136 -17.74 -4.87 -13.40
CA SER A 136 -19.13 -5.09 -13.78
C SER A 136 -20.08 -4.40 -12.81
N LEU A 137 -21.19 -3.87 -13.32
CA LEU A 137 -22.36 -3.59 -12.49
C LEU A 137 -23.01 -4.91 -12.08
#